data_AF-A0A7C6YSM1-F1
#
_entry.id   AF-A0A7C6YSM1-F1
#
_cell.length_a   1.000
_cell.length_b   1.000
_cell.length_c   1.000
_cell.angle_alpha   90.00
_cell.angle_beta   90.00
_cell.angle_gamma   90.00
#
_symmetry.space_group_name_H-M   'P 1'
#
loop_
_entity.id
_entity.type
_entity.pdbx_description
1 polymer ?
#
loop_
_entity_poly.entity_id
_entity_poly.type
_entity_poly.pdbx_seq_one_letter_code
_entity_poly.pdbx_strand_id
1 'polypeptide(L)'
;MEIALFEPEIPQNTGNIVRLTVATGVELNLVGALGYHLSDKLVKRAGMDYIDLASIKRTMTLEELYKNKKSGRIWLATTKGAQRYTDVNYSID
;
A
#
# COMPACT_ATOMS: atom_id res chain seq x y z
N MET A 1 2.95 -10.93 2.63
CA MET A 1 2.99 -10.02 1.46
C MET A 1 2.32 -8.72 1.87
N GLU A 2 2.84 -7.55 1.46
CA GLU A 2 2.33 -6.22 1.86
C GLU A 2 2.33 -5.32 0.62
N ILE A 3 1.31 -4.47 0.46
CA ILE A 3 1.28 -3.36 -0.50
C ILE A 3 1.66 -2.09 0.24
N ALA A 4 2.69 -1.39 -0.22
CA ALA A 4 3.09 -0.09 0.34
C ALA A 4 2.78 1.05 -0.64
N LEU A 5 2.04 2.06 -0.20
CA LEU A 5 1.82 3.30 -0.94
C LEU A 5 2.68 4.40 -0.33
N PHE A 6 3.68 4.87 -1.08
CA PHE A 6 4.52 5.97 -0.69
C PHE A 6 3.87 7.30 -1.06
N GLU A 7 3.63 8.14 -0.06
CA GLU A 7 3.06 9.48 -0.15
C GLU A 7 1.87 9.61 -1.09
N PRO A 8 0.79 8.81 -0.91
CA PRO A 8 -0.35 8.86 -1.82
C PRO A 8 -1.07 10.20 -1.72
N GLU A 9 -1.40 10.76 -2.88
CA GLU A 9 -1.98 12.10 -3.00
C GLU A 9 -3.49 12.08 -3.27
N ILE A 10 -4.00 11.02 -3.90
CA ILE A 10 -5.38 10.94 -4.39
C ILE A 10 -6.20 9.96 -3.52
N PRO A 11 -7.17 10.45 -2.71
CA PRO A 11 -7.89 9.63 -1.74
C PRO A 11 -8.68 8.47 -2.38
N GLN A 12 -9.22 8.68 -3.59
CA GLN A 12 -9.99 7.67 -4.32
C GLN A 12 -9.13 6.47 -4.72
N ASN A 13 -7.87 6.69 -5.10
CA ASN A 13 -6.95 5.61 -5.44
C ASN A 13 -6.67 4.74 -4.22
N THR A 14 -6.42 5.36 -3.07
CA THR A 14 -6.23 4.62 -1.82
C THR A 14 -7.48 3.85 -1.43
N GLY A 15 -8.67 4.43 -1.52
CA GLY A 15 -9.92 3.70 -1.23
C GLY A 15 -10.13 2.48 -2.14
N ASN A 16 -9.82 2.59 -3.43
CA ASN A 16 -9.86 1.46 -4.36
C ASN A 16 -8.83 0.37 -3.99
N ILE A 17 -7.64 0.76 -3.56
CA ILE A 17 -6.58 -0.18 -3.12
C ILE A 17 -6.95 -0.84 -1.79
N VAL A 18 -7.59 -0.12 -0.86
CA VAL A 18 -8.15 -0.70 0.37
C VAL A 18 -9.13 -1.83 0.04
N ARG A 19 -10.00 -1.64 -0.96
CA ARG A 19 -10.91 -2.71 -1.39
C ARG A 19 -10.15 -3.92 -1.94
N LEU A 20 -9.07 -3.69 -2.70
CA LEU A 20 -8.20 -4.77 -3.18
C LEU A 20 -7.54 -5.53 -2.00
N THR A 21 -7.04 -4.81 -1.00
CA THR A 21 -6.37 -5.42 0.15
C THR A 21 -7.32 -6.26 0.99
N VAL A 22 -8.57 -5.81 1.18
CA VAL A 22 -9.60 -6.62 1.84
C VAL A 22 -9.94 -7.87 1.03
N ALA A 23 -10.13 -7.73 -0.29
CA ALA A 23 -10.50 -8.86 -1.15
C ALA A 23 -9.38 -9.93 -1.26
N THR A 24 -8.12 -9.52 -1.11
CA THR A 24 -6.95 -10.40 -1.26
C THR A 24 -6.34 -10.83 0.09
N GLY A 25 -6.79 -10.25 1.20
CA GLY A 25 -6.20 -10.48 2.52
C GLY A 25 -4.77 -9.94 2.68
N VAL A 26 -4.31 -9.07 1.76
CA VAL A 26 -2.98 -8.45 1.81
C VAL A 26 -3.01 -7.22 2.72
N GLU A 27 -1.94 -6.97 3.46
CA GLU A 27 -1.85 -5.77 4.30
C GLU A 27 -1.53 -4.51 3.46
N LEU A 28 -2.10 -3.38 3.84
CA LEU A 28 -1.84 -2.08 3.24
C LEU A 28 -0.97 -1.24 4.17
N ASN A 29 0.17 -0.77 3.69
CA ASN A 29 1.04 0.15 4.42
C ASN A 29 1.07 1.51 3.72
N LEU A 30 0.55 2.53 4.39
CA LEU A 30 0.62 3.89 3.92
C LEU A 30 1.89 4.53 4.49
N VAL A 31 2.81 4.93 3.63
CA VAL A 31 4.17 5.37 3.97
C VAL A 31 4.32 6.85 3.68
N GLY A 32 4.89 7.61 4.61
CA GLY A 32 5.17 9.03 4.40
C GLY A 32 3.95 9.94 4.62
N ALA A 33 4.08 11.18 4.14
CA ALA A 33 3.04 12.20 4.20
C ALA A 33 1.88 11.84 3.26
N LEU A 34 0.65 11.81 3.77
CA LEU A 34 -0.53 11.61 2.93
C LEU A 34 -0.98 12.97 2.39
N GLY A 35 -1.27 13.04 1.09
CA GLY A 35 -1.87 14.23 0.48
C GLY A 35 -3.33 14.47 0.88
N TYR A 36 -3.90 13.65 1.77
CA TYR A 36 -5.29 13.71 2.22
C TYR A 36 -5.42 13.13 3.65
N HIS A 37 -6.56 13.41 4.29
CA HIS A 37 -6.91 12.80 5.57
C HIS A 37 -7.59 11.44 5.38
N LEU A 38 -7.20 10.42 6.15
CA LEU A 38 -7.84 9.10 6.08
C LEU A 38 -9.33 9.11 6.44
N SER A 39 -9.75 10.10 7.23
CA SER A 39 -11.15 10.33 7.60
C SER A 39 -11.96 11.01 6.49
N ASP A 40 -11.33 11.42 5.38
CA ASP A 40 -11.99 12.09 4.27
C ASP A 40 -13.11 11.20 3.71
N LYS A 41 -14.27 11.82 3.49
CA LYS A 41 -15.45 11.17 2.92
C LYS A 41 -15.14 10.49 1.59
N LEU A 42 -14.16 11.00 0.84
CA LEU A 42 -13.73 10.41 -0.43
C LEU A 42 -13.05 9.04 -0.25
N VAL A 43 -12.21 8.89 0.78
CA VAL A 43 -11.60 7.60 1.12
C VAL A 43 -12.68 6.63 1.63
N LYS A 44 -13.58 7.11 2.50
CA LYS A 44 -14.70 6.32 3.03
C LYS A 44 -15.69 5.87 1.95
N ARG A 45 -15.97 6.72 0.95
CA ARG A 45 -16.90 6.41 -0.14
C ARG A 45 -16.30 5.42 -1.13
N ALA A 46 -15.01 5.55 -1.44
CA ALA A 46 -14.31 4.62 -2.33
C ALA A 46 -14.04 3.27 -1.64
N GLY A 47 -13.80 3.29 -0.33
CA GLY A 47 -13.55 2.13 0.50
C GLY A 47 -14.76 1.59 1.23
N MET A 48 -16.01 2.00 0.91
CA MET A 48 -17.31 1.50 1.41
C MET A 48 -17.21 0.57 2.64
N ASP A 49 -17.17 1.11 3.87
CA ASP A 49 -17.06 0.37 5.15
C ASP A 49 -15.85 -0.58 5.34
N TYR A 50 -14.97 -0.75 4.34
CA TYR A 50 -13.83 -1.67 4.34
C TYR A 50 -12.61 -1.16 5.08
N ILE A 51 -12.51 0.13 5.42
CA ILE A 51 -11.38 0.66 6.20
C ILE A 51 -11.30 -0.05 7.56
N ASP A 52 -12.45 -0.30 8.19
CA ASP A 52 -12.52 -0.98 9.49
C ASP A 52 -12.19 -2.48 9.37
N LEU A 53 -12.27 -3.02 8.16
CA LEU A 53 -11.93 -4.42 7.83
C LEU A 53 -10.51 -4.60 7.30
N ALA A 54 -9.87 -3.51 6.87
CA ALA A 54 -8.56 -3.54 6.25
C ALA A 54 -7.45 -3.52 7.31
N SER A 55 -6.46 -4.41 7.16
CA SER A 55 -5.21 -4.31 7.91
C SER A 55 -4.38 -3.15 7.32
N ILE A 56 -4.54 -1.95 7.88
CA ILE A 56 -3.83 -0.74 7.48
C ILE A 56 -2.74 -0.41 8.49
N LYS A 57 -1.50 -0.35 8.00
CA LYS A 57 -0.32 0.13 8.73
C LYS A 57 0.02 1.55 8.30
N ARG A 58 0.50 2.37 9.25
CA ARG A 58 1.12 3.67 8.97
C ARG A 58 2.60 3.63 9.29
N THR A 59 3.41 3.97 8.29
CA THR A 59 4.86 4.13 8.42
C THR A 59 5.21 5.58 8.09
N MET A 60 6.04 6.24 8.89
CA MET A 60 6.26 7.68 8.73
C MET A 60 7.33 8.01 7.69
N THR A 61 8.31 7.13 7.48
CA THR A 61 9.37 7.34 6.48
C THR A 61 9.74 6.06 5.72
N LEU A 62 10.42 6.20 4.58
CA LEU A 62 10.95 5.04 3.85
C LEU A 62 12.04 4.31 4.65
N GLU A 63 12.86 5.02 5.42
CA GLU A 63 13.86 4.41 6.29
C GLU A 63 13.20 3.53 7.35
N GLU A 64 12.08 3.97 7.91
CA GLU A 64 11.30 3.18 8.85
C GLU A 64 10.71 1.94 8.18
N LEU A 65 10.21 2.07 6.94
CA LEU A 65 9.73 0.94 6.13
C LEU A 65 10.85 -0.11 5.95
N TYR A 66 12.03 0.33 5.54
CA TYR A 66 13.18 -0.54 5.30
C TYR A 66 13.68 -1.20 6.59
N LYS A 67 13.73 -0.46 7.72
CA LYS A 67 14.12 -1.04 9.02
C LYS A 67 13.11 -2.06 9.55
N ASN A 68 11.82 -1.81 9.34
CA ASN A 68 10.76 -2.70 9.80
C ASN A 68 10.66 -3.98 8.97
N LYS A 69 11.18 -3.97 7.74
CA LYS A 69 11.33 -5.16 6.90
C LYS A 69 12.50 -6.01 7.41
N LYS A 70 12.20 -6.87 8.39
CA LYS A 70 13.17 -7.82 8.97
C LYS A 70 13.61 -8.93 8.01
N SER A 71 12.75 -9.28 7.05
CA SER A 71 13.03 -10.26 5.99
C SER A 71 12.12 -10.03 4.77
N GLY A 72 12.48 -10.65 3.65
CA GLY A 72 11.71 -10.62 2.40
C GLY A 72 12.17 -9.54 1.42
N ARG A 73 11.70 -9.67 0.18
CA ARG A 73 12.05 -8.76 -0.93
C ARG A 73 11.11 -7.55 -0.97
N ILE A 74 11.64 -6.41 -1.42
CA ILE A 74 10.86 -5.22 -1.75
C ILE A 74 10.90 -5.06 -3.27
N TRP A 75 9.72 -4.98 -3.88
CA TRP A 75 9.56 -4.73 -5.30
C TRP A 75 9.05 -3.30 -5.48
N LEU A 76 9.79 -2.50 -6.24
CA LEU A 76 9.44 -1.11 -6.53
C LEU A 76 8.84 -1.01 -7.93
N ALA A 77 7.66 -0.41 -8.04
CA ALA A 77 7.03 -0.14 -9.32
C ALA A 77 7.50 1.22 -9.86
N THR A 78 8.16 1.23 -11.01
CA THR A 78 8.59 2.45 -11.70
C THR A 78 8.67 2.22 -13.21
N THR A 79 8.38 3.25 -13.98
CA THR A 79 8.50 3.23 -15.45
C THR A 79 9.95 3.10 -15.92
N LYS A 80 10.93 3.35 -15.04
CA LYS A 80 12.37 3.24 -15.31
C LYS A 80 12.95 1.87 -14.89
N GLY A 81 12.09 0.91 -14.54
CA GLY A 81 12.51 -0.42 -14.12
C GLY A 81 13.09 -1.21 -15.29
N ALA A 82 14.19 -1.94 -15.05
CA ALA A 82 14.82 -2.78 -16.07
C ALA A 82 14.07 -4.12 -16.31
N GLN A 83 13.26 -4.56 -15.35
CA GLN A 83 12.53 -5.82 -15.38
C GLN A 83 11.01 -5.57 -15.39
N ARG A 84 10.28 -6.32 -16.22
CA ARG A 84 8.81 -6.28 -16.22
C ARG A 84 8.26 -7.02 -15.00
N TYR A 85 7.16 -6.53 -14.44
CA TYR A 85 6.53 -7.17 -13.28
C TYR A 85 6.07 -8.61 -13.56
N THR A 86 5.74 -8.95 -14.80
CA THR A 86 5.32 -10.30 -15.22
C THR A 86 6.46 -11.31 -15.27
N ASP A 87 7.70 -10.84 -15.34
CA ASP A 87 8.89 -11.70 -15.48
C ASP A 87 9.49 -12.07 -14.12
N VAL A 88 8.87 -11.59 -13.02
CA VAL A 88 9.30 -11.82 -11.66
C VAL A 88 8.63 -13.08 -11.11
N ASN A 89 9.42 -13.96 -10.50
CA ASN A 89 8.88 -15.04 -9.65
C ASN A 89 8.72 -14.51 -8.21
N TYR A 90 7.47 -14.19 -7.86
CA TYR A 90 7.10 -13.75 -6.51
C TYR A 90 7.02 -14.95 -5.57
N SER A 91 8.16 -15.38 -5.02
CA SER A 91 8.18 -16.40 -3.96
C SER A 91 7.81 -15.81 -2.59
N ILE A 92 7.28 -16.66 -1.71
CA ILE A 92 6.83 -16.29 -0.36
C ILE A 92 7.98 -16.34 0.68
N ASP A 93 9.22 -16.66 0.25
CA ASP A 93 10.40 -16.82 1.13
C ASP A 93 10.55 -15.72 2.20
#